data_AF-A0A317Z501-F1
#
_entry.id   AF-A0A317Z501-F1
#
_cell.length_a   1.000
_cell.length_b   1.000
_cell.length_c   1.000
_cell.angle_alpha   90.00
_cell.angle_beta   90.00
_cell.angle_gamma   90.00
#
_symmetry.space_group_name_H-M   'P 1'
#
loop_
_entity.id
_entity.type
_entity.pdbx_description
1 polymer ?
#
loop_
_entity_poly.entity_id
_entity_poly.type
_entity_poly.pdbx_seq_one_letter_code
_entity_poly.pdbx_strand_id
1 'polypeptide(L)'
;EKEEYAYQLYQLNLFTTTKINMLTDNINEKFDMAEFKLFNQLVNGELEETCITLVDGVEYSGGLNNAARINVGLDIINTLCKHYNVTAPIFIDNAESVTNVINTDAQQIQLIVSEDNRELVMKC
;
A
#
# COMPACT_ATOMS: atom_id res chain seq x y z
N GLU A 1 17.21 30.54 29.64
CA GLU A 1 17.72 30.62 28.25
C GLU A 1 18.02 29.25 27.64
N LYS A 2 19.13 28.54 27.93
CA LYS A 2 19.43 27.24 27.29
C LYS A 2 18.35 26.16 27.46
N GLU A 3 17.78 26.06 28.66
CA GLU A 3 16.72 25.09 28.97
C GLU A 3 15.39 25.43 28.28
N GLU A 4 15.10 26.72 28.11
CA GLU A 4 13.93 27.21 27.38
C GLU A 4 14.03 26.92 25.88
N TYR A 5 15.19 27.17 25.27
CA TYR A 5 15.42 26.79 23.86
C TYR A 5 15.33 25.28 23.63
N ALA A 6 15.85 24.47 24.58
CA ALA A 6 15.71 23.02 24.51
C ALA A 6 14.24 22.58 24.58
N TYR A 7 13.46 23.21 25.46
CA TYR A 7 12.02 22.93 25.56
C TYR A 7 11.26 23.33 24.28
N GLN A 8 11.55 24.50 23.70
CA GLN A 8 10.95 24.94 22.44
C GLN A 8 11.27 23.97 21.29
N LEU A 9 12.52 23.49 21.19
CA LEU A 9 12.93 22.50 20.19
C LEU A 9 12.16 21.18 20.36
N TYR A 10 12.00 20.73 21.60
CA TYR A 10 11.21 19.53 21.90
C TYR A 10 9.74 19.68 21.45
N GLN A 11 9.10 20.84 21.70
CA GLN A 11 7.72 21.09 21.27
C GLN A 11 7.57 21.10 19.73
N LEU A 12 8.55 21.65 19.00
CA LEU A 12 8.57 21.63 17.53
C LEU A 12 8.71 20.20 16.98
N ASN A 13 9.56 19.38 17.59
CA ASN A 13 9.70 17.97 17.22
C ASN A 13 8.40 17.21 17.49
N LEU A 14 7.78 17.40 18.66
CA LEU A 14 6.52 16.77 19.00
C LEU A 14 5.41 17.13 18.01
N PHE A 15 5.27 18.42 17.67
CA PHE A 15 4.31 18.89 16.67
C PHE A 15 4.52 18.22 15.31
N THR A 16 5.78 18.12 14.87
CA THR A 16 6.15 17.53 13.58
C THR A 16 5.78 16.04 13.54
N THR A 17 6.14 15.29 14.58
CA THR A 17 5.80 13.86 14.70
C THR A 17 4.29 13.64 14.75
N THR A 18 3.56 14.42 15.55
CA THR A 18 2.10 14.31 15.63
C THR A 18 1.43 14.59 14.28
N LYS A 19 1.85 15.65 13.58
CA LYS A 19 1.33 15.98 12.25
C LYS A 19 1.53 14.83 11.26
N ILE A 20 2.73 14.25 11.26
CA ILE A 20 3.09 13.13 10.38
C ILE A 20 2.25 11.89 10.68
N ASN A 21 2.07 11.54 11.95
CA ASN A 21 1.23 10.42 12.34
C ASN A 21 -0.21 10.63 11.87
N MET A 22 -0.78 11.81 12.11
CA MET A 22 -2.13 12.13 11.64
C MET A 22 -2.29 12.04 10.11
N LEU A 23 -1.28 12.45 9.35
CA LEU A 23 -1.30 12.31 7.89
C LEU A 23 -1.24 10.85 7.47
N THR A 24 -0.41 10.05 8.13
CA THR A 24 -0.24 8.63 7.87
C THR A 24 -1.55 7.88 8.17
N ASP A 25 -2.16 8.16 9.32
CA ASP A 25 -3.44 7.58 9.73
C ASP A 25 -4.54 7.94 8.71
N ASN A 26 -4.65 9.20 8.30
CA ASN A 26 -5.67 9.63 7.34
C ASN A 26 -5.52 8.98 5.95
N ILE A 27 -4.28 8.70 5.54
CA ILE A 27 -3.98 8.00 4.29
C ILE A 27 -4.38 6.53 4.44
N ASN A 28 -3.94 5.87 5.51
CA ASN A 28 -4.19 4.45 5.75
C ASN A 28 -5.67 4.13 5.96
N GLU A 29 -6.46 5.04 6.51
CA GLU A 29 -7.92 4.92 6.61
C GLU A 29 -8.66 4.74 5.26
N LYS A 30 -7.97 4.99 4.13
CA LYS A 30 -8.56 4.86 2.79
C LYS A 30 -8.41 3.47 2.19
N PHE A 31 -7.51 2.65 2.73
CA PHE A 31 -7.13 1.35 2.18
C PHE A 31 -7.71 0.25 3.07
N ASP A 32 -8.20 -0.83 2.45
CA ASP A 32 -8.77 -1.95 3.20
C ASP A 32 -7.70 -2.96 3.65
N MET A 33 -6.57 -3.02 2.93
CA MET A 33 -5.48 -3.98 3.17
C MET A 33 -4.10 -3.33 3.29
N ALA A 34 -3.82 -2.32 2.47
CA ALA A 34 -2.52 -1.68 2.42
C ALA A 34 -2.34 -0.72 3.60
N GLU A 35 -1.24 -0.85 4.32
CA GLU A 35 -0.76 0.16 5.27
C GLU A 35 0.50 0.81 4.71
N PHE A 36 0.54 2.14 4.66
CA PHE A 36 1.72 2.87 4.23
C PHE A 36 2.48 3.40 5.43
N LYS A 37 3.75 3.00 5.53
CA LYS A 37 4.74 3.68 6.36
C LYS A 37 5.38 4.78 5.53
N LEU A 38 5.02 6.02 5.84
CA LEU A 38 5.50 7.20 5.10
C LEU A 38 6.73 7.85 5.76
N PHE A 39 7.03 7.48 7.00
CA PHE A 39 8.19 7.99 7.73
C PHE A 39 8.84 6.90 8.58
N ASN A 40 10.16 6.94 8.68
CA ASN A 40 10.97 6.15 9.60
C ASN A 40 11.38 7.01 10.78
N GLN A 41 11.15 6.53 12.00
CA GLN A 41 11.77 7.13 13.19
C GLN A 41 13.15 6.52 13.40
N LEU A 42 14.18 7.36 13.31
CA LEU A 42 15.57 6.99 13.54
C LEU A 42 15.86 6.86 15.04
N VAL A 43 16.94 6.16 15.39
CA VAL A 43 17.35 5.92 16.80
C VAL A 43 17.63 7.23 17.55
N ASN A 44 18.04 8.27 16.84
CA ASN A 44 18.26 9.62 17.38
C ASN A 44 16.95 10.42 17.57
N GLY A 45 15.80 9.86 17.18
CA GLY A 45 14.49 10.51 17.24
C GLY A 45 14.14 11.38 16.03
N GLU A 46 15.03 11.50 15.04
CA GLU A 46 14.73 12.19 13.78
C GLU A 46 13.79 11.37 12.91
N LEU A 47 13.03 12.05 12.05
CA LEU A 47 12.14 11.43 11.08
C LEU A 47 12.78 11.48 9.69
N GLU A 48 12.82 10.33 9.03
CA GLU A 48 13.26 10.18 7.65
C GLU A 48 12.05 9.84 6.77
N GLU A 49 11.86 10.56 5.67
CA GLU A 49 10.81 10.25 4.70
C GLU A 49 11.05 8.87 4.07
N THR A 50 10.00 8.07 3.99
CA THR A 50 10.03 6.77 3.33
C THR A 50 8.69 6.49 2.64
N CYS A 51 8.58 5.37 1.97
CA CYS A 51 7.31 4.91 1.41
C CYS A 51 7.36 3.40 1.30
N ILE A 52 6.94 2.74 2.38
CA ILE A 52 6.93 1.29 2.46
C ILE A 52 5.48 0.84 2.59
N THR A 53 5.03 0.01 1.66
CA THR A 53 3.74 -0.67 1.74
C THR A 53 3.88 -1.90 2.64
N LEU A 54 2.99 -2.01 3.61
CA LEU A 54 2.86 -3.08 4.57
C LEU A 54 1.50 -3.76 4.40
N VAL A 55 1.43 -5.05 4.72
CA VAL A 55 0.18 -5.80 4.89
C VAL A 55 0.33 -6.59 6.17
N ASP A 56 -0.55 -6.34 7.15
CA ASP A 56 -0.50 -6.97 8.48
C ASP A 56 0.91 -6.90 9.13
N GLY A 57 1.58 -5.75 8.97
CA GLY A 57 2.93 -5.51 9.49
C GLY A 57 4.07 -6.14 8.69
N VAL A 58 3.79 -6.83 7.58
CA VAL A 58 4.81 -7.41 6.69
C VAL A 58 5.03 -6.50 5.49
N GLU A 59 6.29 -6.13 5.22
CA GLU A 59 6.63 -5.30 4.06
C GLU A 59 6.30 -6.02 2.75
N TYR A 60 5.79 -5.28 1.78
CA TYR A 60 5.51 -5.79 0.44
C TYR A 60 6.75 -6.44 -0.22
N SER A 61 7.92 -5.83 -0.01
CA SER A 61 9.23 -6.36 -0.42
C SER A 61 9.79 -7.46 0.49
N GLY A 62 9.24 -7.61 1.70
CA GLY A 62 9.75 -8.46 2.77
C GLY A 62 9.30 -9.92 2.73
N GLY A 63 8.63 -10.35 1.65
CA GLY A 63 8.24 -11.74 1.46
C GLY A 63 6.75 -12.04 1.64
N LEU A 64 5.87 -11.09 1.27
CA LEU A 64 4.45 -11.40 1.12
C LEU A 64 4.24 -12.56 0.14
N ASN A 65 3.31 -13.45 0.46
CA ASN A 65 2.90 -14.51 -0.46
C ASN A 65 2.17 -13.91 -1.69
N ASN A 66 2.08 -14.68 -2.78
CA ASN A 66 1.52 -14.18 -4.04
C ASN A 66 0.08 -13.67 -3.90
N ALA A 67 -0.76 -14.37 -3.12
CA ALA A 67 -2.14 -13.95 -2.88
C ALA A 67 -2.22 -12.58 -2.18
N ALA A 68 -1.42 -12.38 -1.13
CA ALA A 68 -1.34 -11.10 -0.43
C ALA A 68 -0.82 -10.00 -1.35
N ARG A 69 0.22 -10.26 -2.16
CA ARG A 69 0.79 -9.29 -3.10
C ARG A 69 -0.21 -8.84 -4.17
N ILE A 70 -0.96 -9.78 -4.75
CA ILE A 70 -1.97 -9.46 -5.76
C ILE A 70 -3.12 -8.67 -5.11
N ASN A 71 -3.65 -9.15 -3.99
CA ASN A 71 -4.79 -8.50 -3.35
C ASN A 71 -4.47 -7.11 -2.79
N VAL A 72 -3.30 -6.89 -2.19
CA VAL A 72 -2.90 -5.52 -1.78
C VAL A 72 -2.67 -4.60 -2.98
N GLY A 73 -2.15 -5.12 -4.09
CA GLY A 73 -2.03 -4.35 -5.33
C GLY A 73 -3.40 -3.90 -5.84
N LEU A 74 -4.39 -4.79 -5.80
CA LEU A 74 -5.78 -4.49 -6.18
C LEU A 74 -6.45 -3.50 -5.22
N ASP A 75 -6.18 -3.59 -3.91
CA ASP A 75 -6.70 -2.65 -2.90
C ASP A 75 -6.20 -1.23 -3.18
N ILE A 76 -4.90 -1.10 -3.48
CA ILE A 76 -4.29 0.18 -3.87
C ILE A 76 -4.93 0.71 -5.16
N ILE A 77 -5.08 -0.14 -6.19
CA ILE A 77 -5.71 0.25 -7.44
C ILE A 77 -7.15 0.72 -7.21
N ASN A 78 -7.97 -0.05 -6.48
CA ASN A 78 -9.35 0.29 -6.16
C ASN A 78 -9.45 1.63 -5.43
N THR A 79 -8.62 1.83 -4.41
CA THR A 79 -8.59 3.05 -3.60
C THR A 79 -8.25 4.27 -4.45
N LEU A 80 -7.22 4.17 -5.29
CA LEU A 80 -6.80 5.26 -6.18
C LEU A 80 -7.83 5.51 -7.29
N CYS A 81 -8.37 4.46 -7.90
CA CYS A 81 -9.45 4.56 -8.90
C CYS A 81 -10.66 5.30 -8.33
N LYS A 82 -11.09 4.96 -7.12
CA LYS A 82 -12.18 5.64 -6.42
C LYS A 82 -11.84 7.10 -6.10
N HIS A 83 -10.64 7.38 -5.61
CA HIS A 83 -10.21 8.73 -5.26
C HIS A 83 -10.16 9.66 -6.48
N TYR A 84 -9.62 9.18 -7.59
CA TYR A 84 -9.48 9.94 -8.83
C TYR A 84 -10.68 9.84 -9.77
N ASN A 85 -11.71 9.06 -9.39
CA ASN A 85 -12.86 8.75 -10.24
C ASN A 85 -12.45 8.23 -11.63
N VAL A 86 -11.51 7.28 -11.63
CA VAL A 86 -10.96 6.64 -12.83
C VAL A 86 -11.40 5.17 -12.85
N THR A 87 -11.86 4.71 -14.00
CA THR A 87 -12.16 3.29 -14.24
C THR A 87 -11.33 2.82 -15.43
N ALA A 88 -10.45 1.85 -15.22
CA ALA A 88 -9.61 1.27 -16.27
C ALA A 88 -9.53 -0.25 -16.09
N PRO A 89 -9.52 -1.05 -17.18
CA PRO A 89 -9.37 -2.50 -17.08
C PRO A 89 -8.09 -2.89 -16.32
N ILE A 90 -8.20 -3.89 -15.45
CA ILE A 90 -7.10 -4.35 -14.61
C ILE A 90 -6.65 -5.73 -15.11
N PHE A 91 -5.38 -5.83 -15.50
CA PHE A 91 -4.76 -7.09 -15.87
C PHE A 91 -4.08 -7.69 -14.64
N ILE A 92 -4.44 -8.92 -14.31
CA ILE A 92 -3.93 -9.66 -13.16
C ILE A 92 -3.06 -10.78 -13.71
N ASP A 93 -1.74 -10.60 -13.62
CA ASP A 93 -0.78 -11.64 -13.95
C ASP A 93 -0.66 -12.66 -12.82
N ASN A 94 -0.26 -13.89 -13.16
CA ASN A 94 -0.15 -15.01 -12.22
C ASN A 94 -1.41 -15.26 -11.40
N ALA A 95 -2.60 -15.05 -11.99
CA ALA A 95 -3.87 -15.18 -11.29
C ALA A 95 -4.12 -16.62 -10.79
N GLU A 96 -3.48 -17.63 -11.42
CA GLU A 96 -3.53 -19.02 -10.96
C GLU A 96 -2.98 -19.23 -9.54
N SER A 97 -2.15 -18.30 -9.05
CA SER A 97 -1.54 -18.39 -7.73
C SER A 97 -2.45 -17.92 -6.59
N VAL A 98 -3.67 -17.48 -6.90
CA VAL A 98 -4.62 -16.89 -5.96
C VAL A 98 -6.00 -17.52 -6.12
N THR A 99 -6.57 -18.05 -5.04
CA THR A 99 -7.92 -18.62 -5.05
C THR A 99 -9.02 -17.57 -4.98
N ASN A 100 -8.82 -16.53 -4.17
CA ASN A 100 -9.78 -15.44 -3.98
C ASN A 100 -9.12 -14.10 -4.32
N VAL A 101 -9.40 -13.62 -5.52
CA VAL A 101 -9.00 -12.30 -6.01
C VAL A 101 -10.06 -11.29 -5.55
N ILE A 102 -9.67 -10.17 -4.93
CA ILE A 102 -10.64 -9.16 -4.53
C ILE A 102 -11.32 -8.54 -5.74
N ASN A 103 -12.60 -8.19 -5.61
CA ASN A 103 -13.35 -7.56 -6.68
C ASN A 103 -12.90 -6.11 -6.89
N THR A 104 -13.05 -5.64 -8.12
CA THR A 104 -12.81 -4.24 -8.51
C THR A 104 -14.05 -3.74 -9.25
N ASP A 105 -14.34 -2.45 -9.17
CA ASP A 105 -15.44 -1.85 -9.95
C ASP A 105 -15.14 -1.87 -11.46
N ALA A 106 -13.86 -1.90 -11.83
CA ALA A 106 -13.41 -2.06 -13.21
C ALA A 106 -13.39 -3.53 -13.64
N GLN A 107 -13.36 -3.76 -14.96
CA GLN A 107 -13.19 -5.10 -15.53
C GLN A 107 -11.84 -5.70 -15.11
N GLN A 108 -11.85 -6.93 -14.60
CA GLN A 108 -10.65 -7.72 -14.36
C GLN A 108 -10.40 -8.68 -15.53
N ILE A 109 -9.15 -8.72 -15.98
CA ILE A 109 -8.66 -9.65 -16.99
C ILE A 109 -7.58 -10.49 -16.33
N GLN A 110 -7.92 -11.73 -15.99
CA GLN A 110 -7.03 -12.65 -15.29
C GLN A 110 -6.20 -13.45 -16.30
N LEU A 111 -4.88 -13.39 -16.16
CA LEU A 111 -3.94 -14.19 -16.94
C LEU A 111 -3.64 -15.46 -16.15
N ILE A 112 -3.97 -16.60 -16.74
CA ILE A 112 -3.91 -17.92 -16.10
C ILE A 112 -3.13 -18.86 -17.02
N VAL A 113 -2.20 -19.63 -16.45
CA VAL A 113 -1.49 -20.68 -17.20
C VAL A 113 -2.40 -21.88 -17.49
N SER A 114 -2.30 -22.43 -18.70
CA SER A 114 -3.09 -23.59 -19.13
C SER A 114 -2.22 -24.58 -19.90
N GLU A 115 -2.19 -25.84 -19.47
CA GLU A 115 -1.45 -26.91 -20.15
C GLU A 115 -2.00 -27.18 -21.56
N ASP A 116 -3.31 -27.03 -21.73
CA ASP A 116 -4.01 -27.31 -23.00
C ASP A 116 -3.76 -26.24 -24.08
N ASN A 117 -3.34 -25.03 -23.69
CA ASN A 117 -3.22 -23.89 -24.60
C ASN A 117 -1.76 -23.47 -24.74
N ARG A 118 -1.15 -23.78 -25.89
CA ARG A 118 0.24 -23.39 -26.20
C ARG A 118 0.38 -21.93 -26.68
N GLU A 119 -0.72 -21.31 -27.08
CA GLU A 119 -0.80 -19.92 -27.52
C GLU A 119 -1.78 -19.16 -26.62
N LEU A 120 -1.67 -17.82 -26.59
CA LEU A 120 -2.57 -16.98 -25.81
C LEU A 120 -3.99 -17.05 -26.40
N VAL A 121 -4.95 -17.47 -25.57
CA VAL A 121 -6.37 -17.53 -25.94
C VAL A 121 -7.16 -16.67 -24.97
N MET A 122 -8.00 -15.79 -25.51
CA MET A 122 -8.96 -15.03 -24.72
C MET A 122 -10.27 -15.81 -24.60
N LYS A 123 -10.69 -16.07 -23.36
CA LYS A 123 -12.00 -16.64 -23.03
C LYS A 123 -12.80 -15.56 -22.30
N CYS A 124 -13.95 -15.20 -22.85
CA CYS A 124 -14.88 -14.22 -22.28
C CYS A 124 -16.03 -14.92 -21.57
#